data_AF-A0A6G3QN98-F1
#
_entry.id   AF-A0A6G3QN98-F1
#
_cell.length_a   1.000
_cell.length_b   1.000
_cell.length_c   1.000
_cell.angle_alpha   90.00
_cell.angle_beta   90.00
_cell.angle_gamma   90.00
#
_symmetry.space_group_name_H-M   'P 1'
#
loop_
_entity.id
_entity.type
_entity.pdbx_description
1 polymer ?
#
loop_
_entity_poly.entity_id
_entity_poly.type
_entity_poly.pdbx_seq_one_letter_code
_entity_poly.pdbx_strand_id
1 'polypeptide(L)'
;RAEWARRHSVHTADALAWALHRSGRDEEALRYARRATATGYRSAAFLHHRGMIERAVGDHRAARASLTAALRLNPGFSPLGAREAKAALKDLEAGR
;
A
#
# COMPACT_ATOMS: atom_id res chain seq x y z
N ARG A 1 7.18 11.95 -22.94
CA ARG A 1 5.72 11.74 -22.76
C ARG A 1 5.38 10.40 -22.09
N ALA A 2 6.01 9.28 -22.48
CA ALA A 2 5.72 7.95 -21.91
C ALA A 2 5.93 7.83 -20.37
N GLU A 3 6.99 8.43 -19.83
CA GLU A 3 7.25 8.42 -18.37
C GLU A 3 6.13 9.09 -17.56
N TRP A 4 5.69 10.27 -18.02
CA TRP A 4 4.59 11.01 -17.41
C TRP A 4 3.29 10.21 -17.40
N ALA A 5 2.95 9.59 -18.54
CA ALA A 5 1.76 8.74 -18.66
C ALA A 5 1.81 7.53 -17.72
N ARG A 6 2.99 6.91 -17.57
CA ARG A 6 3.18 5.79 -16.64
C ARG A 6 3.02 6.24 -15.18
N ARG A 7 3.63 7.36 -14.79
CA ARG A 7 3.49 7.94 -13.44
C ARG A 7 2.03 8.30 -13.14
N HIS A 8 1.36 8.96 -14.07
CA HIS A 8 -0.06 9.26 -13.95
C HIS A 8 -0.89 7.99 -13.79
N SER A 9 -0.62 6.96 -14.59
CA SER A 9 -1.34 5.70 -14.50
C SER A 9 -1.15 5.01 -13.14
N VAL A 10 0.04 5.06 -12.53
CA VAL A 10 0.24 4.48 -11.19
C VAL A 10 -0.38 5.32 -10.09
N HIS A 11 -0.42 6.66 -10.21
CA HIS A 11 -1.16 7.51 -9.28
C HIS A 11 -2.66 7.27 -9.33
N THR A 12 -3.25 7.17 -10.52
CA THR A 12 -4.67 6.84 -10.67
C THR A 12 -4.97 5.43 -10.16
N ALA A 13 -4.09 4.46 -10.44
CA ALA A 13 -4.26 3.10 -9.93
C ALA A 13 -4.19 3.04 -8.40
N ASP A 14 -3.25 3.75 -7.76
CA ASP A 14 -3.16 3.80 -6.30
C ASP A 14 -4.38 4.48 -5.67
N ALA A 15 -4.79 5.64 -6.20
CA ALA A 15 -5.96 6.34 -5.71
C ALA A 15 -7.24 5.49 -5.82
N LEU A 16 -7.42 4.77 -6.94
CA LEU A 16 -8.53 3.85 -7.12
C LEU A 16 -8.44 2.67 -6.15
N ALA A 17 -7.26 2.08 -5.96
CA ALA A 17 -7.05 1.01 -5.00
C ALA A 17 -7.46 1.43 -3.59
N TRP A 18 -7.01 2.61 -3.15
CA TRP A 18 -7.35 3.13 -1.83
C TRP A 18 -8.84 3.42 -1.68
N ALA A 19 -9.49 3.99 -2.69
CA ALA A 19 -10.92 4.21 -2.68
C ALA A 19 -11.72 2.90 -2.58
N LEU A 20 -11.34 1.89 -3.36
CA LEU A 20 -11.97 0.56 -3.33
C LEU A 20 -11.83 -0.10 -1.95
N HIS A 21 -10.63 -0.05 -1.36
CA HIS A 21 -10.38 -0.55 -0.01
C HIS A 21 -11.26 0.13 1.03
N ARG A 22 -11.34 1.47 0.99
CA ARG A 22 -12.19 2.26 1.88
C ARG A 22 -13.69 1.97 1.69
N SER A 23 -14.08 1.39 0.56
CA SER A 23 -15.44 0.91 0.28
C SER A 23 -15.67 -0.58 0.57
N GLY A 24 -14.68 -1.28 1.16
CA GLY A 24 -14.77 -2.71 1.49
C GLY A 24 -14.55 -3.67 0.32
N ARG A 25 -14.08 -3.17 -0.83
CA ARG A 25 -13.81 -3.97 -2.04
C ARG A 25 -12.34 -4.38 -2.12
N ASP A 26 -11.87 -5.09 -1.10
CA ASP A 26 -10.43 -5.31 -0.86
C ASP A 26 -9.73 -6.17 -1.91
N GLU A 27 -10.39 -7.22 -2.40
CA GLU A 27 -9.81 -8.08 -3.45
C GLU A 27 -9.57 -7.33 -4.76
N GLU A 28 -10.48 -6.41 -5.11
CA GLU A 28 -10.35 -5.57 -6.30
C GLU A 28 -9.32 -4.47 -6.08
N ALA A 29 -9.33 -3.85 -4.91
CA ALA A 29 -8.34 -2.88 -4.49
C ALA A 29 -6.92 -3.45 -4.66
N LEU A 30 -6.71 -4.71 -4.28
CA LEU A 30 -5.41 -5.38 -4.36
C LEU A 30 -4.87 -5.44 -5.80
N ARG A 31 -5.74 -5.64 -6.80
CA ARG A 31 -5.31 -5.68 -8.21
C ARG A 31 -4.71 -4.33 -8.63
N TYR A 32 -5.37 -3.23 -8.26
CA TYR A 32 -4.91 -1.89 -8.58
C TYR A 32 -3.68 -1.48 -7.75
N ALA A 33 -3.61 -1.85 -6.47
CA ALA A 33 -2.44 -1.59 -5.62
C ALA A 33 -1.18 -2.32 -6.13
N ARG A 34 -1.33 -3.57 -6.60
CA ARG A 34 -0.24 -4.31 -7.26
C ARG A 34 0.21 -3.62 -8.54
N ARG A 35 -0.73 -3.15 -9.38
CA ARG A 35 -0.41 -2.39 -10.60
C ARG A 35 0.33 -1.09 -10.30
N ALA A 36 -0.11 -0.34 -9.29
CA ALA A 36 0.51 0.93 -8.89
C ALA A 36 1.97 0.74 -8.43
N THR A 37 2.29 -0.43 -7.86
CA THR A 37 3.62 -0.76 -7.31
C THR A 37 4.50 -1.60 -8.24
N ALA A 38 4.04 -1.95 -9.45
CA ALA A 38 4.75 -2.85 -10.37
C ALA A 38 5.82 -2.18 -11.25
N THR A 39 5.81 -0.85 -11.39
CA THR A 39 6.59 -0.15 -12.44
C THR A 39 7.98 0.33 -12.01
N GLY A 40 8.46 -0.08 -10.83
CA GLY A 40 9.70 0.42 -10.24
C GLY A 40 9.60 1.82 -9.64
N TYR A 41 8.47 2.50 -9.79
CA TYR A 41 8.15 3.74 -9.08
C TYR A 41 8.04 3.46 -7.57
N ARG A 42 8.88 4.12 -6.78
CA ARG A 42 8.97 3.90 -5.32
C ARG A 42 8.24 5.02 -4.59
N SER A 43 7.09 4.69 -4.00
CA SER A 43 6.30 5.58 -3.16
C SER A 43 5.97 4.90 -1.84
N ALA A 44 6.35 5.53 -0.72
CA ALA A 44 6.05 4.99 0.61
C ALA A 44 4.54 4.97 0.89
N ALA A 45 3.80 5.97 0.39
CA ALA A 45 2.35 5.99 0.48
C ALA A 45 1.69 4.81 -0.27
N PHE A 46 2.20 4.45 -1.46
CA PHE A 46 1.65 3.34 -2.23
C PHE A 46 1.92 2.00 -1.56
N LEU A 47 3.13 1.84 -1.02
CA LEU A 47 3.50 0.65 -0.24
C LEU A 47 2.65 0.53 1.02
N HIS A 48 2.34 1.66 1.68
CA HIS A 48 1.43 1.70 2.81
C HIS A 48 0.01 1.26 2.41
N HIS A 49 -0.59 1.86 1.38
CA HIS A 49 -1.92 1.49 0.90
C HIS A 49 -1.98 0.00 0.53
N ARG A 50 -1.00 -0.48 -0.23
CA ARG A 50 -0.89 -1.89 -0.59
C ARG A 50 -0.81 -2.79 0.63
N GLY A 51 0.01 -2.45 1.62
CA GLY A 51 0.15 -3.24 2.84
C GLY A 51 -1.13 -3.30 3.68
N MET A 52 -1.88 -2.19 3.77
CA MET A 52 -3.19 -2.16 4.42
C MET A 52 -4.22 -3.03 3.69
N ILE A 53 -4.24 -2.98 2.36
CA ILE A 53 -5.12 -3.81 1.53
C ILE A 53 -4.76 -5.30 1.64
N GLU A 54 -3.46 -5.64 1.59
CA GLU A 54 -2.97 -7.01 1.78
C GLU A 54 -3.38 -7.55 3.16
N ARG A 55 -3.34 -6.71 4.20
CA ARG A 55 -3.84 -7.07 5.53
C ARG A 55 -5.34 -7.37 5.51
N ALA A 56 -6.13 -6.53 4.83
CA ALA A 56 -7.59 -6.66 4.77
C ALA A 56 -8.05 -7.95 4.07
N VAL A 57 -7.36 -8.38 3.00
CA VAL A 57 -7.64 -9.66 2.34
C VAL A 57 -7.05 -10.89 3.06
N GLY A 58 -6.41 -10.70 4.22
CA GLY A 58 -5.82 -11.79 5.01
C GLY A 58 -4.41 -12.24 4.57
N ASP A 59 -3.78 -11.58 3.58
CA ASP A 59 -2.39 -11.87 3.20
C ASP A 59 -1.41 -11.18 4.16
N HIS A 60 -1.37 -11.68 5.39
CA HIS A 60 -0.57 -11.13 6.48
C HIS A 60 0.93 -11.15 6.18
N ARG A 61 1.41 -12.07 5.35
CA ARG A 61 2.83 -12.13 4.96
C ARG A 61 3.18 -10.98 4.03
N ALA A 62 2.38 -10.78 2.98
CA ALA A 62 2.60 -9.67 2.06
C ALA A 62 2.40 -8.32 2.76
N ALA A 63 1.37 -8.21 3.60
CA ALA A 63 1.09 -7.01 4.38
C ALA A 63 2.30 -6.55 5.21
N ARG A 64 2.92 -7.48 5.96
CA ARG A 64 4.14 -7.17 6.73
C ARG A 64 5.25 -6.66 5.82
N ALA A 65 5.52 -7.34 4.70
CA ALA A 65 6.56 -6.93 3.76
C ALA A 65 6.32 -5.52 3.18
N SER A 66 5.10 -5.22 2.75
CA SER A 66 4.73 -3.92 2.17
C SER A 66 4.79 -2.79 3.20
N LEU A 67 4.24 -2.99 4.41
CA LEU A 67 4.26 -1.98 5.48
C LEU A 67 5.69 -1.70 5.98
N THR A 68 6.51 -2.74 6.15
CA THR A 68 7.93 -2.56 6.49
C THR A 68 8.66 -1.81 5.37
N ALA A 69 8.39 -2.12 4.11
CA ALA A 69 8.99 -1.43 2.97
C ALA A 69 8.58 0.05 2.91
N ALA A 70 7.32 0.40 3.22
CA ALA A 70 6.84 1.78 3.30
C ALA A 70 7.63 2.60 4.33
N LEU A 71 7.70 2.09 5.57
CA LEU A 71 8.40 2.75 6.67
C LEU A 71 9.91 2.87 6.44
N ARG A 72 10.53 1.85 5.84
CA ARG A 72 11.95 1.88 5.48
C ARG A 72 12.23 2.87 4.36
N LEU A 73 11.33 3.01 3.38
CA LEU A 73 11.52 3.91 2.26
C LEU A 73 11.46 5.37 2.71
N ASN A 74 10.46 5.72 3.52
CA ASN A 74 10.37 7.04 4.12
C ASN A 74 9.45 6.96 5.34
N PRO A 75 9.96 7.00 6.59
CA PRO A 75 9.11 6.92 7.78
C PRO A 75 8.26 8.18 8.02
N GLY A 76 8.55 9.29 7.32
CA GLY A 76 7.82 10.57 7.37
C GLY A 76 6.85 10.78 6.20
N PHE A 77 6.51 9.74 5.43
CA PHE A 77 5.66 9.87 4.24
C PHE A 77 4.26 10.44 4.53
N SER A 78 3.75 10.21 5.73
CA SER A 78 2.50 10.74 6.26
C SER A 78 2.50 10.56 7.77
N PRO A 79 2.23 11.58 8.60
CA PRO A 79 2.18 11.42 10.05
C PRO A 79 1.14 10.37 10.49
N LEU A 80 -0.03 10.36 9.84
CA LEU A 80 -1.09 9.40 10.15
C LEU A 80 -0.81 8.03 9.54
N GLY A 81 -0.47 7.97 8.25
CA GLY A 81 -0.19 6.70 7.56
C GLY A 81 1.00 5.96 8.16
N ALA A 82 2.05 6.66 8.60
CA ALA A 82 3.19 6.01 9.25
C ALA A 82 2.84 5.46 10.63
N ARG A 83 1.94 6.12 11.38
CA ARG A 83 1.43 5.59 12.66
C ARG A 83 0.56 4.37 12.44
N GLU A 84 -0.34 4.43 11.45
CA GLU A 84 -1.20 3.32 11.04
C GLU A 84 -0.37 2.09 10.61
N ALA A 85 0.65 2.30 9.76
CA ALA A 85 1.56 1.23 9.34
C ALA A 85 2.27 0.53 10.51
N LYS A 86 2.75 1.32 11.50
CA LYS A 86 3.42 0.79 12.69
C LYS A 86 2.45 0.00 13.57
N ALA A 87 1.24 0.50 13.76
CA ALA A 87 0.19 -0.20 14.52
C ALA A 87 -0.17 -1.53 13.85
N ALA A 88 -0.42 -1.51 12.54
CA ALA A 88 -0.74 -2.71 11.77
C ALA A 88 0.38 -3.75 11.82
N LEU A 89 1.65 -3.34 11.74
CA LEU A 89 2.79 -4.26 11.90
C LEU A 89 2.82 -4.89 13.29
N LYS A 90 2.64 -4.10 14.34
CA LYS A 90 2.59 -4.60 15.72
C LYS A 90 1.49 -5.64 15.91
N ASP A 91 0.29 -5.38 15.39
CA ASP A 91 -0.84 -6.32 15.48
C ASP A 91 -0.54 -7.62 14.73
N LEU A 92 0.05 -7.50 13.54
CA LEU A 92 0.45 -8.66 12.74
C LEU A 92 1.55 -9.47 13.46
N GLU A 93 2.49 -8.84 14.14
CA GLU A 93 3.54 -9.53 14.90
C GLU A 93 3.01 -10.21 16.17
N ALA A 94 2.02 -9.62 16.84
CA ALA A 94 1.40 -10.16 18.05
C ALA A 94 0.49 -11.38 17.78
N GLY A 95 -0.14 -11.44 16.60
CA GLY A 95 -0.97 -12.58 16.19
C GLY A 95 -0.21 -13.77 15.60
N ARG A 96 1.05 -13.96 15.99
CA ARG A 96 1.93 -15.02 15.48
C ARG A 96 1.96 -16.24 16.40
#